data_AF-A0A7W6GT70-F1
#
_entry.id   AF-A0A7W6GT70-F1
#
_cell.length_a   1.000
_cell.length_b   1.000
_cell.length_c   1.000
_cell.angle_alpha   90.00
_cell.angle_beta   90.00
_cell.angle_gamma   90.00
#
_symmetry.space_group_name_H-M   'P 1'
#
loop_
_entity.id
_entity.type
_entity.pdbx_description
1 polymer ?
#
loop_
_entity_poly.entity_id
_entity_poly.type
_entity_poly.pdbx_seq_one_letter_code
_entity_poly.pdbx_strand_id
1 'polypeptide(L)'
;MSIDQKDDAKRAMPRHFLTFRLARVQAKLNAQSSRILKEHCGLTLTQWRLMSLIGVAGRTTAAHLSREVAMDKGLISRNIKTMVADGHVRITVDPSDHRAQHLELTEAGQSVFQSTAPRMRARQDALRALLNAEEEAALNRSLEKLERAAEDPDHE
;
A
#
# COMPACT_ATOMS: atom_id res chain seq x y z
N MET A 1 22.95 -14.02 -36.58
CA MET A 1 22.28 -12.89 -35.89
C MET A 1 23.26 -12.32 -34.89
N SER A 2 23.66 -11.05 -35.06
CA SER A 2 24.70 -10.41 -34.24
C SER A 2 24.23 -10.25 -32.79
N ILE A 3 25.18 -10.19 -31.85
CA ILE A 3 24.93 -9.97 -30.41
C ILE A 3 24.12 -8.68 -30.19
N ASP A 4 24.40 -7.64 -30.98
CA ASP A 4 23.72 -6.34 -30.97
C ASP A 4 22.21 -6.44 -31.26
N GLN A 5 21.81 -7.25 -32.25
CA GLN A 5 20.40 -7.47 -32.60
C GLN A 5 19.61 -8.25 -31.53
N LYS A 6 20.30 -9.09 -30.74
CA LYS A 6 19.67 -9.82 -29.63
C LYS A 6 19.44 -8.94 -28.40
N ASP A 7 20.30 -7.95 -28.18
CA ASP A 7 20.18 -7.04 -27.04
C ASP A 7 19.13 -5.94 -27.30
N ASP A 8 18.99 -5.45 -28.55
CA ASP A 8 17.88 -4.58 -28.95
C ASP A 8 16.51 -5.28 -28.89
N ALA A 9 16.43 -6.54 -29.34
CA ALA A 9 15.19 -7.32 -29.27
C ALA A 9 14.80 -7.67 -27.83
N LYS A 10 15.77 -7.88 -26.92
CA LYS A 10 15.49 -7.97 -25.48
C LYS A 10 14.97 -6.63 -24.96
N ARG A 11 15.58 -5.50 -25.32
CA ARG A 11 15.14 -4.17 -24.91
C ARG A 11 13.72 -3.82 -25.39
N ALA A 12 13.30 -4.38 -26.52
CA ALA A 12 11.95 -4.22 -27.10
C ALA A 12 10.84 -5.09 -26.47
N MET A 13 11.18 -6.01 -25.55
CA MET A 13 10.18 -6.92 -24.99
C MET A 13 9.48 -6.28 -23.78
N PRO A 14 8.12 -6.21 -23.73
CA PRO A 14 7.39 -5.50 -22.68
C PRO A 14 7.81 -5.88 -21.25
N ARG A 15 8.25 -7.12 -21.03
CA ARG A 15 8.74 -7.59 -19.72
C ARG A 15 9.96 -6.85 -19.16
N HIS A 16 10.71 -6.13 -20.00
CA HIS A 16 11.88 -5.35 -19.60
C HIS A 16 11.58 -3.85 -19.50
N PHE A 17 10.41 -3.41 -19.97
CA PHE A 17 9.97 -2.04 -19.73
C PHE A 17 9.81 -1.81 -18.24
N LEU A 18 10.27 -0.64 -17.79
CA LEU A 18 10.30 -0.29 -16.37
C LEU A 18 8.92 -0.39 -15.73
N THR A 19 7.89 0.14 -16.40
CA THR A 19 6.48 0.12 -15.96
C THR A 19 5.95 -1.31 -15.78
N PHE A 20 6.22 -2.21 -16.73
CA PHE A 20 5.84 -3.62 -16.63
C PHE A 20 6.61 -4.36 -15.53
N ARG A 21 7.90 -4.06 -15.34
CA ARG A 21 8.67 -4.65 -14.25
C ARG A 21 8.12 -4.21 -12.88
N LEU A 22 7.82 -2.93 -12.71
CA LEU A 22 7.21 -2.38 -11.49
C LEU A 22 5.85 -3.03 -11.22
N ALA A 23 4.97 -3.09 -12.22
CA ALA A 23 3.66 -3.74 -12.09
C ALA A 23 3.76 -5.22 -11.70
N ARG A 24 4.71 -5.96 -12.28
CA ARG A 24 4.94 -7.39 -11.94
C ARG A 24 5.47 -7.57 -10.51
N VAL A 25 6.38 -6.72 -10.07
CA VAL A 25 6.88 -6.73 -8.69
C VAL A 25 5.71 -6.41 -7.74
N GLN A 26 4.96 -5.35 -8.00
CA GLN A 26 3.79 -4.97 -7.21
C GLN A 26 2.77 -6.10 -7.10
N ALA A 27 2.44 -6.77 -8.20
CA ALA A 27 1.49 -7.88 -8.22
C ALA A 27 1.97 -9.05 -7.36
N LYS A 28 3.26 -9.42 -7.43
CA LYS A 28 3.83 -10.48 -6.60
C LYS A 28 3.84 -10.11 -5.11
N LEU A 29 4.23 -8.88 -4.78
CA LEU A 29 4.22 -8.38 -3.41
C LEU A 29 2.81 -8.37 -2.84
N ASN A 30 1.82 -7.90 -3.61
CA ASN A 30 0.41 -7.91 -3.22
C ASN A 30 -0.11 -9.34 -2.99
N ALA A 31 0.18 -10.28 -3.90
CA ALA A 31 -0.25 -11.67 -3.76
C ALA A 31 0.32 -12.34 -2.49
N GLN A 32 1.60 -12.07 -2.18
CA GLN A 32 2.23 -12.55 -0.96
C GLN A 32 1.54 -11.97 0.30
N SER A 33 1.28 -10.66 0.34
CA SER A 33 0.58 -10.02 1.46
C SER A 33 -0.84 -10.56 1.62
N SER A 34 -1.60 -10.69 0.54
CA SER A 34 -2.96 -11.22 0.56
C SER A 34 -3.02 -12.65 1.10
N ARG A 35 -2.01 -13.49 0.80
CA ARG A 35 -1.92 -14.84 1.35
C ARG A 35 -1.77 -14.81 2.88
N ILE A 36 -0.84 -14.01 3.39
CA ILE A 36 -0.60 -13.86 4.85
C ILE A 36 -1.88 -13.36 5.54
N LEU A 37 -2.54 -12.35 4.99
CA LEU A 37 -3.75 -11.79 5.59
C LEU A 37 -4.90 -12.80 5.58
N LYS A 38 -5.08 -13.55 4.48
CA LYS A 38 -6.09 -14.60 4.38
C LYS A 38 -5.87 -15.70 5.42
N GLU A 39 -4.62 -16.13 5.62
CA GLU A 39 -4.25 -17.20 6.57
C GLU A 39 -4.43 -16.78 8.04
N HIS A 40 -4.34 -15.48 8.36
CA HIS A 40 -4.27 -15.02 9.75
C HIS A 40 -5.46 -14.21 10.26
N CYS A 41 -6.09 -13.39 9.43
CA CYS A 41 -7.13 -12.47 9.89
C CYS A 41 -8.31 -12.31 8.93
N GLY A 42 -8.28 -12.94 7.76
CA GLY A 42 -9.36 -12.87 6.77
C GLY A 42 -9.53 -11.51 6.08
N LEU A 43 -8.67 -10.53 6.39
CA LEU A 43 -8.73 -9.21 5.78
C LEU A 43 -8.20 -9.23 4.34
N THR A 44 -8.77 -8.37 3.50
CA THR A 44 -8.16 -8.03 2.21
C THR A 44 -6.93 -7.15 2.42
N LEU A 45 -6.04 -7.10 1.42
CA LEU A 45 -4.88 -6.20 1.43
C LEU A 45 -5.27 -4.72 1.59
N THR A 46 -6.39 -4.31 0.97
CA THR A 46 -6.88 -2.94 1.07
C THR A 46 -7.37 -2.62 2.48
N GLN A 47 -8.17 -3.50 3.08
CA GLN A 47 -8.61 -3.34 4.48
C GLN A 47 -7.42 -3.32 5.44
N TRP A 48 -6.41 -4.17 5.21
CA TRP A 48 -5.20 -4.16 6.02
C TRP A 48 -4.42 -2.83 5.92
N ARG A 49 -4.27 -2.27 4.72
CA ARG A 49 -3.62 -0.97 4.53
C ARG A 49 -4.33 0.14 5.29
N LEU A 50 -5.66 0.20 5.19
CA LEU A 50 -6.48 1.16 5.92
C LEU A 50 -6.38 0.94 7.44
N MET A 51 -6.50 -0.32 7.90
CA MET A 51 -6.36 -0.68 9.32
C MET A 51 -5.00 -0.26 9.87
N SER A 52 -3.93 -0.49 9.10
CA SER A 52 -2.56 -0.14 9.50
C SER A 52 -2.39 1.37 9.63
N LEU A 53 -2.90 2.15 8.67
CA LEU A 53 -2.81 3.61 8.72
C LEU A 53 -3.61 4.18 9.90
N ILE A 54 -4.83 3.69 10.12
CA ILE A 54 -5.65 4.11 11.27
C ILE A 54 -4.97 3.71 12.58
N GLY A 55 -4.47 2.49 12.69
CA GLY A 55 -3.83 1.98 13.91
C GLY A 55 -2.53 2.70 14.27
N VAL A 56 -1.73 3.11 13.28
CA VAL A 56 -0.51 3.89 13.51
C VAL A 56 -0.83 5.35 13.85
N ALA A 57 -1.80 5.96 13.17
CA ALA A 57 -2.21 7.33 13.45
C ALA A 57 -2.99 7.48 14.77
N GLY A 58 -3.60 6.39 15.26
CA GLY A 58 -4.53 6.37 16.40
C GLY A 58 -5.90 6.95 16.04
N ARG A 59 -5.91 8.17 15.50
CA ARG A 59 -7.09 8.89 15.02
C ARG A 59 -6.78 9.60 13.72
N THR A 60 -7.60 9.39 12.68
CA THR A 60 -7.36 9.98 11.35
C THR A 60 -8.66 10.34 10.62
N THR A 61 -8.59 10.81 9.38
CA THR A 61 -9.76 11.13 8.54
C THR A 61 -9.68 10.41 7.20
N ALA A 62 -10.83 10.19 6.55
CA ALA A 62 -10.85 9.59 5.22
C ALA A 62 -10.05 10.40 4.19
N ALA A 63 -10.04 11.73 4.33
CA ALA A 63 -9.27 12.62 3.46
C ALA A 63 -7.75 12.44 3.63
N HIS A 64 -7.28 12.23 4.86
CA HIS A 64 -5.88 11.90 5.11
C HIS A 64 -5.55 10.53 4.52
N LEU A 65 -6.36 9.50 4.78
CA LEU A 65 -6.16 8.17 4.20
C LEU A 65 -6.08 8.23 2.66
N SER A 66 -6.94 9.00 2.00
CA SER A 66 -6.90 9.16 0.53
C SER A 66 -5.57 9.70 0.00
N ARG A 67 -4.87 10.55 0.76
CA ARG A 67 -3.54 11.03 0.37
C ARG A 67 -2.47 9.97 0.54
N GLU A 68 -2.56 9.17 1.60
CA GLU A 68 -1.53 8.17 1.93
C GLU A 68 -1.57 6.92 1.03
N VAL A 69 -2.77 6.45 0.63
CA VAL A 69 -2.87 5.12 -0.03
C VAL A 69 -2.89 5.16 -1.56
N ALA A 70 -2.84 6.34 -2.19
CA ALA A 70 -3.00 6.52 -3.64
C ALA A 70 -4.17 5.68 -4.23
N MET A 71 -5.27 5.60 -3.49
CA MET A 71 -6.48 4.84 -3.85
C MET A 71 -7.64 5.80 -4.12
N ASP A 72 -8.57 5.40 -5.00
CA ASP A 72 -9.76 6.19 -5.26
C ASP A 72 -10.66 6.31 -4.01
N LYS A 73 -11.28 7.48 -3.86
CA LYS A 73 -12.13 7.80 -2.70
C LYS A 73 -13.31 6.84 -2.53
N GLY A 74 -13.84 6.31 -3.64
CA GLY A 74 -14.96 5.36 -3.62
C GLY A 74 -14.56 4.02 -3.01
N LEU A 75 -13.39 3.50 -3.38
CA LEU A 75 -12.83 2.27 -2.82
C LEU A 75 -12.53 2.41 -1.32
N ILE A 76 -11.93 3.53 -0.91
CA ILE A 76 -11.66 3.82 0.51
C ILE A 76 -12.98 3.84 1.29
N SER A 77 -13.97 4.61 0.82
CA SER A 77 -15.28 4.73 1.47
C SER A 77 -15.99 3.38 1.62
N ARG A 78 -16.01 2.55 0.57
CA ARG A 78 -16.58 1.20 0.63
C ARG A 78 -15.89 0.33 1.68
N ASN A 79 -14.55 0.32 1.73
CA ASN A 79 -13.81 -0.49 2.69
C ASN A 79 -13.99 0.01 4.13
N ILE A 80 -14.00 1.32 4.36
CA ILE A 80 -14.28 1.89 5.69
C ILE A 80 -15.67 1.44 6.14
N LYS A 81 -16.69 1.55 5.28
CA LYS A 81 -18.05 1.11 5.60
C LYS A 81 -18.10 -0.38 5.98
N THR A 82 -17.40 -1.23 5.25
CA THR A 82 -17.28 -2.65 5.59
C THR A 82 -16.57 -2.84 6.94
N MET A 83 -15.45 -2.17 7.18
CA MET A 83 -14.71 -2.29 8.44
C MET A 83 -15.50 -1.75 9.65
N VAL A 84 -16.40 -0.79 9.45
CA VAL A 84 -17.35 -0.34 10.48
C VAL A 84 -18.43 -1.39 10.73
N ALA A 85 -18.99 -1.97 9.67
CA ALA A 85 -19.98 -3.04 9.79
C ALA A 85 -19.42 -4.30 10.49
N ASP A 86 -18.15 -4.62 10.21
CA ASP A 86 -17.43 -5.72 10.85
C ASP A 86 -16.95 -5.38 12.28
N GLY A 87 -17.20 -4.16 12.76
CA GLY A 87 -16.86 -3.73 14.11
C GLY A 87 -15.38 -3.44 14.34
N HIS A 88 -14.55 -3.34 13.29
CA HIS A 88 -13.11 -3.06 13.39
C HIS A 88 -12.79 -1.57 13.49
N VAL A 89 -13.62 -0.70 12.90
CA VAL A 89 -13.44 0.75 12.87
C VAL A 89 -14.68 1.42 13.43
N ARG A 90 -14.49 2.53 14.15
CA ARG A 90 -15.58 3.43 14.51
C ARG A 90 -15.38 4.79 13.84
N ILE A 91 -16.50 5.44 13.55
CA ILE A 91 -16.54 6.81 13.07
C ILE A 91 -17.03 7.70 14.21
N THR A 92 -16.25 8.72 14.56
CA THR A 92 -16.65 9.77 15.52
C THR A 92 -16.78 11.10 14.81
N VAL A 93 -17.85 11.84 15.09
CA VAL A 93 -18.04 13.21 14.60
C VAL A 93 -17.35 14.15 15.58
N ASP A 94 -16.57 15.10 15.09
CA ASP A 94 -16.01 16.12 15.95
C ASP A 94 -17.13 17.02 16.52
N PRO A 95 -17.22 17.20 17.85
CA PRO A 95 -18.23 18.10 18.45
C PRO A 95 -18.04 19.57 18.08
N SER A 96 -16.83 19.97 17.70
CA SER A 96 -16.47 21.35 17.33
C SER A 96 -16.52 21.61 15.82
N ASP A 97 -16.35 20.56 15.02
CA ASP A 97 -16.52 20.59 13.56
C ASP A 97 -17.34 19.38 13.10
N HIS A 98 -18.67 19.55 13.08
CA HIS A 98 -19.62 18.51 12.69
C HIS A 98 -19.43 17.98 11.25
N ARG A 99 -18.56 18.61 10.43
CA ARG A 99 -18.24 18.15 9.09
C ARG A 99 -17.08 17.14 9.06
N ALA A 100 -16.26 17.10 10.11
CA ALA A 100 -15.11 16.20 10.18
C ALA A 100 -15.49 14.84 10.82
N GLN A 101 -15.39 13.77 10.03
CA GLN A 101 -15.50 12.40 10.50
C GLN A 101 -14.11 11.83 10.79
N HIS A 102 -13.92 11.41 12.04
CA HIS A 102 -12.71 10.76 12.50
C HIS A 102 -12.85 9.25 12.50
N LEU A 103 -11.78 8.57 12.10
CA LEU A 103 -11.66 7.12 12.03
C LEU A 103 -10.70 6.66 13.11
N GLU A 104 -11.13 5.67 13.88
CA GLU A 104 -10.34 5.03 14.93
C GLU A 104 -10.57 3.52 14.90
N LEU A 105 -9.57 2.74 15.30
CA LEU A 105 -9.78 1.32 15.55
C LEU A 105 -10.64 1.15 16.80
N THR A 106 -11.56 0.19 16.76
CA THR A 106 -12.23 -0.31 17.98
C THR A 106 -11.27 -1.22 18.75
N GLU A 107 -11.66 -1.70 19.92
CA GLU A 107 -10.91 -2.74 20.64
C GLU A 107 -10.71 -4.01 19.79
N ALA A 108 -11.77 -4.43 19.06
CA ALA A 108 -11.69 -5.56 18.14
C ALA A 108 -10.72 -5.29 16.99
N GLY A 109 -10.80 -4.10 16.37
CA GLY A 109 -9.87 -3.69 15.31
C GLY A 109 -8.41 -3.61 15.80
N GLN A 110 -8.21 -3.11 17.01
CA GLN A 110 -6.89 -3.02 17.65
C GLN A 110 -6.30 -4.41 17.91
N SER A 111 -7.11 -5.36 18.37
CA SER A 111 -6.70 -6.75 18.57
C SER A 111 -6.27 -7.42 17.24
N VAL A 112 -7.04 -7.23 16.17
CA VAL A 112 -6.67 -7.72 14.83
C VAL A 112 -5.38 -7.06 14.35
N PHE A 113 -5.26 -5.74 14.52
CA PHE A 113 -4.06 -5.00 14.14
C PHE A 113 -2.81 -5.51 14.88
N GLN A 114 -2.88 -5.62 16.21
CA GLN A 114 -1.74 -6.04 17.04
C GLN A 114 -1.30 -7.48 16.78
N SER A 115 -2.23 -8.39 16.49
CA SER A 115 -1.92 -9.77 16.15
C SER A 115 -1.34 -9.95 14.73
N THR A 116 -1.73 -9.08 13.79
CA THR A 116 -1.35 -9.19 12.38
C THR A 116 -0.09 -8.37 12.05
N ALA A 117 0.09 -7.19 12.66
CA ALA A 117 1.16 -6.26 12.34
C ALA A 117 2.57 -6.84 12.48
N PRO A 118 2.90 -7.66 13.50
CA PRO A 118 4.22 -8.30 13.59
C PRO A 118 4.57 -9.16 12.37
N ARG A 119 3.58 -9.86 11.79
CA ARG A 119 3.79 -10.71 10.60
C ARG A 119 4.05 -9.89 9.36
N MET A 120 3.28 -8.81 9.20
CA MET A 120 3.45 -7.89 8.09
C MET A 120 4.76 -7.11 8.19
N ARG A 121 5.20 -6.77 9.41
CA ARG A 121 6.54 -6.20 9.66
C ARG A 121 7.65 -7.19 9.35
N ALA A 122 7.59 -8.42 9.86
CA ALA A 122 8.59 -9.45 9.56
C ALA A 122 8.73 -9.70 8.06
N ARG A 123 7.62 -9.68 7.31
CA ARG A 123 7.64 -9.74 5.85
C ARG A 123 8.36 -8.52 5.24
N GLN A 124 8.07 -7.31 5.71
CA GLN A 124 8.73 -6.09 5.24
C GLN A 124 10.23 -6.13 5.53
N ASP A 125 10.62 -6.57 6.73
CA ASP A 125 12.02 -6.69 7.14
C ASP A 125 12.75 -7.72 6.28
N ALA A 126 12.11 -8.86 5.98
CA ALA A 126 12.68 -9.87 5.09
C ALA A 126 12.89 -9.37 3.66
N LEU A 127 11.99 -8.52 3.14
CA LEU A 127 12.16 -7.89 1.83
C LEU A 127 13.30 -6.88 1.85
N ARG A 128 13.36 -6.06 2.90
CA ARG A 128 14.41 -5.05 3.08
C ARG A 128 15.79 -5.69 3.24
N ALA A 129 15.89 -6.82 3.93
CA ALA A 129 17.14 -7.55 4.13
C ALA A 129 17.76 -8.11 2.83
N LEU A 130 17.02 -8.13 1.72
CA LEU A 130 17.54 -8.49 0.40
C LEU A 130 18.32 -7.36 -0.27
N LEU A 131 18.25 -6.14 0.27
CA LEU A 131 18.91 -4.96 -0.24
C LEU A 131 19.95 -4.51 0.77
N ASN A 132 21.15 -4.22 0.29
CA ASN A 132 22.10 -3.46 1.09
C ASN A 132 21.69 -1.98 1.16
N ALA A 133 22.35 -1.20 2.02
CA ALA A 133 22.00 0.21 2.25
C ALA A 133 22.13 1.08 0.98
N GLU A 134 23.09 0.78 0.10
CA GLU A 134 23.28 1.51 -1.15
C GLU A 134 22.16 1.20 -2.15
N GLU A 135 21.81 -0.07 -2.30
CA GLU A 135 20.71 -0.53 -3.16
C GLU A 135 19.36 0.03 -2.70
N GLU A 136 19.09 0.03 -1.40
CA GLU A 136 17.87 0.61 -0.82
C GLU A 136 17.79 2.11 -1.11
N ALA A 137 18.87 2.85 -0.87
CA ALA A 137 18.93 4.28 -1.14
C ALA A 137 18.78 4.59 -2.64
N ALA A 138 19.40 3.79 -3.51
CA ALA A 138 19.26 3.93 -4.95
C ALA A 138 17.82 3.66 -5.43
N LEU A 139 17.18 2.60 -4.91
CA LEU A 139 15.80 2.26 -5.22
C LEU A 139 14.84 3.39 -4.82
N ASN A 140 14.96 3.90 -3.59
CA ASN A 140 14.11 4.99 -3.10
C ASN A 140 14.25 6.25 -3.96
N ARG A 141 15.49 6.67 -4.27
CA ARG A 141 15.72 7.81 -5.18
C ARG A 141 15.12 7.60 -6.57
N SER A 142 15.16 6.36 -7.08
CA SER A 142 14.55 6.03 -8.38
C SER A 142 13.02 6.09 -8.31
N LEU A 143 12.41 5.56 -7.25
CA LEU A 143 10.96 5.59 -7.07
C LEU A 143 10.45 7.04 -6.93
N GLU A 144 11.09 7.87 -6.11
CA GLU A 144 10.72 9.28 -5.94
C GLU A 144 10.74 10.05 -7.28
N LYS A 145 11.73 9.79 -8.13
CA LYS A 145 11.80 10.42 -9.47
C LYS A 145 10.64 9.97 -10.36
N LEU A 146 10.29 8.69 -10.31
CA LEU A 146 9.21 8.12 -11.13
C LEU A 146 7.83 8.58 -10.65
N GLU A 147 7.62 8.68 -9.33
CA GLU A 147 6.40 9.22 -8.73
C GLU A 147 6.19 10.68 -9.16
N ARG A 148 7.22 11.52 -9.03
CA ARG A 148 7.17 12.92 -9.49
C ARG A 148 6.89 13.04 -10.99
N ALA A 149 7.53 12.21 -11.81
CA ALA A 149 7.30 12.21 -13.26
C ALA A 149 5.89 11.74 -13.64
N ALA A 150 5.26 10.88 -12.85
CA ALA A 150 3.90 10.38 -13.09
C ALA A 150 2.80 11.36 -12.63
N GLU A 151 3.13 12.28 -11.72
CA GLU A 151 2.23 13.34 -11.25
C GLU A 151 2.28 14.60 -12.13
N ASP A 152 3.34 14.76 -12.92
CA ASP A 152 3.55 15.88 -13.83
C ASP A 152 2.74 15.67 -15.13
N PRO A 153 1.70 16.48 -15.39
CA PRO A 153 0.87 16.34 -16.58
C PRO A 153 1.59 16.76 -17.87
N ASP A 154 2.75 17.43 -17.79
CA ASP A 154 3.51 17.92 -18.94
C ASP A 154 4.74 17.03 -19.28
N HIS A 155 4.82 15.83 -18.69
CA HIS A 155 5.89 14.87 -18.95
C HIS A 155 5.66 14.08 -20.26
N GLU A 156 5.68 14.77 -21.40
CA GLU A 156 5.74 14.19 -22.76
C GLU A 156 7.13 14.35 -23.41
#